data_AF-A0A2X0I994-F1
#
_entry.id   AF-A0A2X0I994-F1
#
_cell.length_a   1.000
_cell.length_b   1.000
_cell.length_c   1.000
_cell.angle_alpha   90.00
_cell.angle_beta   90.00
_cell.angle_gamma   90.00
#
_symmetry.space_group_name_H-M   'P 1'
#
loop_
_entity.id
_entity.type
_entity.pdbx_description
1 polymer ?
#
loop_
_entity_poly.entity_id
_entity_poly.type
_entity_poly.pdbx_seq_one_letter_code
_entity_poly.pdbx_strand_id
1 'polypeptide(L)' 'MDQNDQLLLKRVADARAALAEAVSAQNPGGLSQALDELEEALRQARENGIEVPPEAEDKVG' A
#
# COMPACT_ATOMS: atom_id res chain seq x y z
N MET A 1 -1.39 13.76 13.40
CA MET A 1 -0.96 13.19 12.11
C MET A 1 -0.37 14.32 11.32
N ASP A 2 0.95 14.27 11.15
CA ASP A 2 1.69 15.28 10.41
C ASP A 2 1.46 15.11 8.90
N GLN A 3 1.79 16.14 8.11
CA GLN A 3 1.59 16.13 6.66
C GLN A 3 2.34 14.97 5.98
N ASN A 4 3.50 14.59 6.51
CA ASN A 4 4.27 13.44 6.04
C ASN A 4 3.54 12.12 6.29
N ASP A 5 2.88 11.96 7.44
CA ASP A 5 2.11 10.74 7.75
C ASP A 5 0.94 10.56 6.78
N GLN A 6 0.26 11.66 6.45
CA GLN A 6 -0.86 11.65 5.50
C GLN A 6 -0.39 11.30 4.08
N LEU A 7 0.75 11.85 3.65
CA LEU A 7 1.36 11.51 2.37
C LEU A 7 1.74 10.03 2.33
N LEU A 8 2.22 9.48 3.44
CA LEU A 8 2.62 8.09 3.51
C LEU A 8 1.44 7.12 3.49
N LEU A 9 0.38 7.43 4.23
CA LEU A 9 -0.88 6.67 4.15
C LEU A 9 -1.47 6.71 2.74
N LYS A 10 -1.41 7.86 2.07
CA LYS A 10 -1.82 7.97 0.67
C LYS A 10 -0.96 7.08 -0.22
N ARG A 11 0.36 7.08 -0.03
CA ARG A 11 1.28 6.24 -0.81
C ARG A 11 1.00 4.74 -0.62
N VAL A 12 0.67 4.31 0.60
CA VAL A 12 0.23 2.93 0.85
C VAL A 12 -1.06 2.62 0.07
N ALA A 13 -2.05 3.53 0.11
CA ALA A 13 -3.31 3.33 -0.60
C ALA A 13 -3.11 3.27 -2.13
N ASP A 14 -2.28 4.15 -2.68
CA ASP A 14 -1.95 4.20 -4.10
C ASP A 14 -1.21 2.91 -4.54
N ALA A 15 -0.25 2.43 -3.74
CA ALA A 15 0.48 1.19 -4.03
C ALA A 15 -0.43 -0.06 -4.00
N ARG A 16 -1.39 -0.11 -3.07
CA ARG A 16 -2.43 -1.16 -3.03
C ARG A 16 -3.32 -1.12 -4.26
N ALA A 17 -3.76 0.06 -4.68
CA ALA A 17 -4.55 0.21 -5.91
C ALA A 17 -3.77 -0.26 -7.15
N ALA A 18 -2.49 0.12 -7.26
CA ALA A 18 -1.61 -0.33 -8.33
C ALA A 18 -1.40 -1.85 -8.32
N LEU A 19 -1.31 -2.46 -7.13
CA LEU A 19 -1.25 -3.91 -6.97
C LEU A 19 -2.51 -4.59 -7.53
N ALA A 20 -3.69 -4.11 -7.13
CA ALA A 20 -4.97 -4.64 -7.60
C ALA A 20 -5.14 -4.50 -9.12
N GLU A 21 -4.69 -3.38 -9.68
CA GLU A 21 -4.65 -3.14 -11.13
C GLU A 21 -3.69 -4.11 -11.82
N ALA A 22 -2.47 -4.29 -11.30
CA ALA A 22 -1.48 -5.19 -11.87
C ALA A 22 -1.93 -6.67 -11.86
N VAL A 23 -2.60 -7.10 -10.78
CA VAL A 23 -3.25 -8.42 -10.70
C VAL A 23 -4.33 -8.55 -11.78
N SER A 24 -5.22 -7.55 -11.88
CA SER A 24 -6.31 -7.55 -12.86
C SER A 24 -5.80 -7.57 -14.30
N ALA A 25 -4.70 -6.86 -14.56
CA ALA A 25 -4.03 -6.80 -15.85
C ALA A 25 -3.14 -8.01 -16.14
N GLN A 26 -2.99 -8.95 -15.19
CA GLN A 26 -2.07 -10.08 -15.27
C GLN A 26 -0.64 -9.63 -15.65
N ASN A 27 -0.22 -8.51 -15.08
CA ASN A 27 1.07 -7.89 -15.36
C ASN A 27 2.07 -8.21 -14.25
N PRO A 28 2.91 -9.25 -14.38
CA PRO A 28 3.86 -9.63 -13.33
C PRO A 28 4.92 -8.54 -13.07
N GLY A 29 5.29 -7.75 -14.08
CA GLY A 29 6.22 -6.64 -13.92
C GLY A 29 5.62 -5.51 -13.08
N GLY A 30 4.37 -5.14 -13.38
CA GLY A 30 3.61 -4.16 -12.59
C GLY A 30 3.35 -4.64 -11.16
N LEU A 31 3.12 -5.94 -10.97
CA LEU A 31 2.90 -6.54 -9.66
C LEU A 31 4.13 -6.41 -8.78
N SER A 32 5.31 -6.76 -9.31
CA SER A 32 6.58 -6.63 -8.57
C SER A 32 6.84 -5.18 -8.16
N GLN A 33 6.64 -4.23 -9.08
CA GLN A 33 6.84 -2.82 -8.78
C GLN A 33 5.86 -2.32 -7.70
N ALA A 34 4.58 -2.68 -7.79
CA ALA A 34 3.59 -2.28 -6.81
C ALA A 34 3.86 -2.89 -5.43
N LEU A 35 4.39 -4.12 -5.36
CA LEU A 35 4.85 -4.75 -4.12
C LEU A 35 6.02 -4.00 -3.51
N ASP A 36 7.05 -3.68 -4.30
CA ASP A 36 8.23 -2.95 -3.81
C ASP A 36 7.84 -1.58 -3.24
N GLU A 37 6.95 -0.86 -3.94
CA GLU A 37 6.43 0.43 -3.49
C GLU A 37 5.59 0.32 -2.21
N LEU A 38 4.76 -0.73 -2.10
CA LEU A 38 3.95 -0.99 -0.91
C LEU A 38 4.83 -1.34 0.29
N GLU A 39 5.82 -2.21 0.13
CA GLU A 39 6.74 -2.61 1.19
C GLU A 39 7.53 -1.41 1.72
N GLU A 40 8.02 -0.55 0.84
CA GLU A 40 8.73 0.67 1.20
C GLU A 40 7.82 1.63 1.98
N ALA A 41 6.60 1.86 1.51
CA ALA A 41 5.65 2.73 2.19
C ALA A 41 5.26 2.19 3.59
N LEU A 42 5.07 0.87 3.71
CA LEU A 42 4.79 0.21 4.98
C LEU A 42 5.98 0.26 5.95
N ARG A 43 7.21 0.10 5.44
CA ARG A 43 8.43 0.22 6.26
C ARG A 43 8.55 1.61 6.85
N GLN A 44 8.44 2.64 6.01
CA GLN A 44 8.46 4.04 6.44
C GLN A 44 7.34 4.32 7.45
N ALA A 45 6.16 3.71 7.29
CA ALA A 45 5.05 3.94 8.20
C ALA A 45 5.36 3.37 9.58
N ARG A 46 5.93 2.16 9.64
CA ARG A 46 6.40 1.56 10.90
C ARG A 46 7.51 2.38 11.54
N GLU A 47 8.48 2.87 10.76
CA GLU A 47 9.58 3.69 11.26
C GLU A 47 9.07 5.01 11.88
N ASN A 48 8.00 5.57 11.32
CA ASN A 48 7.35 6.77 11.82
C ASN A 48 6.30 6.49 12.92
N GLY A 49 6.11 5.23 13.33
CA GLY A 49 5.12 4.83 14.34
C GLY A 49 3.66 4.96 13.86
N ILE A 50 3.45 5.02 12.54
CA ILE A 50 2.12 5.12 11.92
C ILE A 50 1.54 3.73 11.78
N GLU A 51 0.38 3.53 12.41
CA GLU A 51 -0.39 2.32 12.22
C GLU A 51 -1.11 2.38 10.87
N VAL A 52 -0.68 1.52 9.95
CA VAL A 52 -1.32 1.38 8.66
C VAL A 52 -2.46 0.39 8.80
N PRO A 53 -3.73 0.79 8.55
CA PRO A 53 -4.83 -0.15 8.64
C PRO A 53 -4.60 -1.29 7.63
N PRO A 54 -4.85 -2.55 8.02
CA PRO A 54 -4.92 -3.64 7.05
C PRO A 54 -5.94 -3.25 5.98
N GLU A 55 -5.76 -3.70 4.73
CA GLU A 55 -6.84 -3.59 3.75
C GLU A 55 -8.09 -4.15 4.43
N ALA A 56 -9.13 -3.31 4.47
CA ALA A 56 -10.34 -3.55 5.22
C ALA A 56 -10.68 -5.03 5.11
N GLU A 57 -10.70 -5.70 6.27
CA GLU A 57 -11.08 -7.10 6.39
C GLU A 57 -12.15 -7.38 5.37
N ASP A 58 -11.80 -8.28 4.45
CA ASP A 58 -12.73 -9.08 3.67
C ASP A 58 -13.92 -9.35 4.59
N LYS A 59 -15.04 -8.64 4.37
CA LYS A 59 -16.29 -9.01 5.01
C LYS A 59 -16.65 -10.35 4.39
N VAL A 60 -16.14 -11.40 5.02
CA VAL A 60 -16.64 -12.76 4.91
C VAL A 60 -18.13 -12.67 5.21
N GLY A 61 -18.93 -12.76 4.15
CA GLY A 61 -20.40 -12.68 4.18
C GLY A 61 -20.98 -13.59 3.13
#